data_AF-A0A8T2PXF4-F1
#
_entry.id   AF-A0A8T2PXF4-F1
#
_cell.length_a   1.000
_cell.length_b   1.000
_cell.length_c   1.000
_cell.angle_alpha   90.00
_cell.angle_beta   90.00
_cell.angle_gamma   90.00
#
_symmetry.space_group_name_H-M   'P 1'
#
loop_
_entity.id
_entity.type
_entity.pdbx_description
1 polymer ?
#
loop_
_entity_poly.entity_id
_entity_poly.type
_entity_poly.pdbx_seq_one_letter_code
_entity_poly.pdbx_strand_id
1 'polypeptide(L)'
;MGTSTARCPAATHRISRRSAWLGSGMYMAPEVLDDSINMKHFESFKRADIYAMGLVFWEIARRCSIGGIHEDYQLPYYDLVQSDPSVEEMRKVVCDQKLRPNIPNRWQSCEPLGFTAQAPGTRASRFY
;
A
#
# COMPACT_ATOMS: atom_id res chain seq x y z
N MET A 1 -39.30 34.63 -22.61
CA MET A 1 -38.31 33.61 -23.00
C MET A 1 -36.98 33.99 -22.37
N GLY A 2 -36.65 33.43 -21.21
CA GLY A 2 -35.40 33.71 -20.49
C GLY A 2 -34.73 32.39 -20.14
N THR A 3 -33.66 32.05 -20.83
CA THR A 3 -32.86 30.85 -20.59
C THR A 3 -31.92 31.12 -19.41
N SER A 4 -32.33 30.68 -18.22
CA SER A 4 -31.48 30.67 -17.03
C SER A 4 -30.41 29.58 -17.19
N THR A 5 -29.21 29.97 -17.58
CA THR A 5 -28.03 29.11 -17.54
C THR A 5 -27.60 28.92 -16.09
N ALA A 6 -27.94 27.76 -15.52
CA ALA A 6 -27.39 27.33 -14.25
C ALA A 6 -25.89 27.08 -14.41
N ARG A 7 -25.08 28.03 -13.95
CA ARG A 7 -23.64 27.92 -13.87
C ARG A 7 -23.31 27.01 -12.69
N CYS A 8 -22.91 25.78 -12.97
CA CYS A 8 -22.40 24.86 -11.94
C CYS A 8 -21.22 25.54 -11.21
N PRO A 9 -21.19 25.58 -9.88
CA PRO A 9 -20.02 26.09 -9.16
C PRO A 9 -18.87 25.11 -9.39
N ALA A 10 -17.76 25.65 -9.90
CA ALA A 10 -16.51 24.93 -10.07
C ALA A 10 -16.13 24.28 -8.75
N ALA A 11 -16.21 22.95 -8.70
CA ALA A 11 -15.68 22.15 -7.61
C ALA A 11 -14.19 22.48 -7.51
N THR A 12 -13.86 23.29 -6.51
CA THR A 12 -12.48 23.59 -6.14
C THR A 12 -11.94 22.29 -5.55
N HIS A 13 -11.48 21.40 -6.42
CA HIS A 13 -10.76 20.19 -6.05
C HIS A 13 -9.39 20.62 -5.54
N ARG A 14 -9.38 21.23 -4.35
CA ARG A 14 -8.22 21.31 -3.49
C ARG A 14 -7.97 19.86 -3.09
N ILE A 15 -7.34 19.09 -3.97
CA ILE A 15 -6.70 17.83 -3.62
C ILE A 15 -5.80 18.21 -2.46
N SER A 16 -6.23 17.82 -1.26
CA SER A 16 -5.54 18.09 -0.02
C SER A 16 -4.11 17.60 -0.23
N ARG A 17 -3.14 18.52 -0.30
CA ARG A 17 -1.72 18.15 -0.39
C ARG A 17 -1.31 17.21 0.75
N ARG A 18 -2.12 17.07 1.80
CA ARG A 18 -1.93 16.07 2.87
C ARG A 18 -2.28 14.66 2.40
N SER A 19 -3.41 14.40 1.73
CA SER A 19 -3.84 13.03 1.37
C SER A 19 -2.90 12.31 0.38
N ALA A 20 -2.15 13.04 -0.44
CA ALA A 20 -1.14 12.44 -1.33
C ALA A 20 0.07 11.89 -0.56
N TRP A 21 0.53 12.58 0.49
CA TRP A 21 1.64 12.10 1.34
C TRP A 21 1.22 10.95 2.25
N LEU A 22 -0.05 10.89 2.61
CA LEU A 22 -0.62 9.86 3.49
C LEU A 22 -0.82 8.53 2.78
N GLY A 23 -1.24 8.59 1.50
CA GLY A 23 -1.11 7.44 0.60
C GLY A 23 0.35 7.02 0.50
N SER A 24 1.24 7.95 0.14
CA SER A 24 2.68 7.66 -0.05
C SER A 24 3.33 6.98 1.17
N GLY A 25 3.03 7.46 2.39
CA GLY A 25 3.61 6.97 3.65
C GLY A 25 3.33 5.50 3.95
N MET A 26 2.13 5.01 3.62
CA MET A 26 1.75 3.61 3.82
C MET A 26 2.49 2.64 2.87
N TYR A 27 2.95 3.15 1.72
CA TYR A 27 3.70 2.39 0.73
C TYR A 27 5.22 2.60 0.83
N MET A 28 5.71 3.38 1.80
CA MET A 28 7.15 3.61 1.98
C MET A 28 7.85 2.34 2.45
N ALA A 29 8.94 1.99 1.78
CA ALA A 29 9.79 0.87 2.17
C ALA A 29 10.49 1.15 3.51
N PRO A 30 10.82 0.11 4.31
CA PRO A 30 11.44 0.27 5.62
C PRO A 30 12.73 1.11 5.59
N GLU A 31 13.55 0.96 4.54
CA GLU A 31 14.77 1.73 4.34
C GLU A 31 14.52 3.23 4.10
N VAL A 32 13.33 3.58 3.59
CA VAL A 32 12.91 4.98 3.41
C VAL A 32 12.30 5.51 4.71
N LEU A 33 11.61 4.67 5.48
CA LEU A 33 11.03 5.05 6.78
C LEU A 33 12.08 5.28 7.87
N ASP A 34 13.21 4.57 7.80
CA ASP A 34 14.34 4.69 8.74
C ASP A 34 15.46 5.60 8.22
N ASP A 35 15.23 6.32 7.11
CA ASP A 35 16.22 7.18 6.43
C ASP A 35 17.58 6.50 6.11
N SER A 36 17.61 5.17 6.12
CA SER A 36 18.79 4.35 5.84
C SER A 36 19.01 4.07 4.35
N ILE A 37 18.13 4.58 3.49
CA ILE A 37 18.22 4.42 2.04
C ILE A 37 19.50 5.05 1.46
N ASN A 38 20.27 4.25 0.72
CA ASN A 38 21.45 4.75 0.02
C ASN A 38 21.06 5.51 -1.25
N MET A 39 20.90 6.82 -1.13
CA MET A 39 20.52 7.72 -2.23
C MET A 39 21.53 7.78 -3.38
N LYS A 40 22.78 7.34 -3.17
CA LYS A 40 23.81 7.29 -4.23
C LYS A 40 23.66 6.05 -5.10
N HIS A 41 22.89 5.06 -4.65
CA HIS A 41 22.74 3.80 -5.34
C HIS A 41 21.34 3.67 -5.92
N PHE A 42 21.24 3.71 -7.25
CA PHE A 42 19.97 3.71 -7.96
C PHE A 42 19.13 2.45 -7.69
N GLU A 43 19.77 1.30 -7.43
CA GLU A 43 19.05 0.07 -7.08
C GLU A 43 18.24 0.20 -5.79
N SER A 44 18.62 1.07 -4.86
CA SER A 44 17.86 1.27 -3.62
C SER A 44 16.47 1.82 -3.92
N PHE A 45 16.35 2.74 -4.88
CA PHE A 45 15.05 3.27 -5.30
C PHE A 45 14.22 2.19 -5.99
N LYS A 46 14.83 1.36 -6.84
CA LYS A 46 14.11 0.23 -7.45
C LYS A 46 13.59 -0.75 -6.41
N ARG A 47 14.34 -1.03 -5.34
CA ARG A 47 13.88 -1.89 -4.24
C ARG A 47 12.70 -1.27 -3.49
N ALA A 48 12.75 0.03 -3.24
CA ALA A 48 11.64 0.76 -2.65
C ALA A 48 10.38 0.70 -3.53
N ASP A 49 10.52 0.83 -4.85
CA ASP A 49 9.40 0.69 -5.80
C ASP A 49 8.84 -0.75 -5.81
N ILE A 50 9.70 -1.77 -5.76
CA ILE A 50 9.27 -3.18 -5.68
C ILE A 50 8.50 -3.44 -4.37
N TYR A 51 8.90 -2.80 -3.26
CA TYR A 51 8.17 -2.89 -2.00
C TYR A 51 6.76 -2.31 -2.12
N ALA A 52 6.63 -1.08 -2.65
CA ALA A 52 5.34 -0.45 -2.90
C ALA A 52 4.46 -1.30 -3.83
N MET A 53 5.04 -1.83 -4.91
CA MET A 53 4.33 -2.72 -5.84
C MET A 53 3.84 -4.01 -5.17
N GLY A 54 4.60 -4.56 -4.22
CA GLY A 54 4.18 -5.74 -3.44
C GLY A 54 2.92 -5.50 -2.61
N LEU A 55 2.78 -4.31 -2.01
CA LEU A 55 1.58 -3.90 -1.27
C LEU A 55 0.37 -3.72 -2.20
N VAL A 56 0.59 -3.14 -3.39
CA VAL A 56 -0.45 -3.02 -4.42
C VAL A 56 -0.92 -4.40 -4.90
N PHE A 57 -0.01 -5.35 -5.11
CA PHE A 57 -0.37 -6.72 -5.46
C PHE A 57 -1.17 -7.40 -4.35
N TRP A 58 -0.87 -7.12 -3.08
CA TRP A 58 -1.67 -7.59 -1.97
C TRP A 58 -3.11 -7.04 -2.04
N GLU A 59 -3.30 -5.75 -2.33
CA GLU A 59 -4.64 -5.17 -2.50
C GLU A 59 -5.42 -5.83 -3.64
N ILE A 60 -4.77 -6.04 -4.78
CA ILE A 60 -5.36 -6.70 -5.95
C ILE A 60 -5.74 -8.14 -5.61
N ALA A 61 -4.84 -8.89 -4.96
CA ALA A 61 -5.04 -10.27 -4.56
C ALA A 61 -6.25 -10.47 -3.62
N ARG A 62 -6.53 -9.50 -2.74
CA ARG A 62 -7.75 -9.53 -1.89
C ARG A 62 -9.04 -9.46 -2.72
N ARG A 63 -9.00 -8.71 -3.82
CA ARG A 63 -10.14 -8.51 -4.74
C ARG A 63 -10.28 -9.63 -5.76
N CYS A 64 -9.28 -10.50 -5.91
CA CYS A 64 -9.39 -11.69 -6.75
C CYS A 64 -10.41 -12.66 -6.17
N SER A 65 -11.56 -12.79 -6.85
CA SER A 65 -12.60 -13.76 -6.53
C SER A 65 -12.29 -15.09 -7.18
N ILE A 66 -12.00 -16.10 -6.36
CA ILE A 66 -11.81 -17.48 -6.81
C ILE A 66 -12.99 -18.29 -6.29
N GLY A 67 -13.81 -18.83 -7.21
CA GLY A 67 -15.02 -19.57 -6.84
C GLY A 67 -16.07 -18.71 -6.13
N GLY A 68 -16.11 -17.40 -6.37
CA GLY A 68 -17.07 -16.47 -5.76
C GLY A 68 -16.64 -15.93 -4.39
N ILE A 69 -15.58 -16.46 -3.80
CA ILE A 69 -15.05 -16.04 -2.50
C ILE A 69 -13.97 -15.00 -2.73
N HIS A 70 -14.15 -13.80 -2.18
CA HIS A 70 -13.17 -12.71 -2.18
C HIS A 70 -13.16 -12.01 -0.82
N GLU A 71 -12.16 -11.17 -0.59
CA GLU A 71 -12.13 -10.28 0.56
C GLU A 71 -12.62 -8.88 0.18
N ASP A 72 -13.15 -8.17 1.17
CA ASP A 72 -13.44 -6.75 1.02
C ASP A 72 -12.14 -5.98 0.80
N TYR A 73 -12.26 -4.91 -0.01
CA TYR A 73 -11.18 -3.98 -0.24
C TYR A 73 -10.73 -3.37 1.08
N GLN A 74 -9.44 -3.43 1.34
CA GLN A 74 -8.81 -2.83 2.51
C GLN A 74 -7.44 -2.28 2.12
N LEU A 75 -7.05 -1.18 2.75
CA LEU A 75 -5.71 -0.61 2.58
C LEU A 75 -4.65 -1.51 3.23
N PRO A 76 -3.40 -1.48 2.77
CA PRO A 76 -2.29 -2.09 3.49
C PRO A 76 -2.23 -1.53 4.93
N TYR A 77 -1.99 -2.41 5.90
CA TYR A 77 -1.89 -2.06 7.33
C TYR A 77 -3.16 -1.46 7.96
N TYR A 78 -4.34 -1.55 7.32
CA TYR A 78 -5.61 -1.04 7.85
C TYR A 78 -5.96 -1.52 9.27
N ASP A 79 -5.45 -2.68 9.67
CA ASP A 79 -5.65 -3.34 10.95
C ASP A 79 -4.59 -2.96 12.00
N LEU A 80 -3.49 -2.34 11.57
CA LEU A 80 -2.32 -2.03 12.39
C LEU A 80 -2.12 -0.54 12.63
N VAL A 81 -2.63 0.32 11.74
CA VAL A 81 -2.49 1.77 11.82
C VAL A 81 -3.83 2.48 11.61
N GLN A 82 -3.92 3.73 12.07
CA GLN A 82 -5.06 4.59 11.79
C GLN A 82 -5.14 4.95 10.30
N SER A 83 -6.29 5.41 9.82
CA SER A 83 -6.50 5.78 8.41
C SER A 83 -5.60 6.92 7.91
N ASP A 84 -4.99 7.67 8.84
CA ASP A 84 -4.06 8.77 8.56
C ASP A 84 -2.79 8.60 9.42
N PRO A 85 -1.94 7.62 9.10
CA PRO A 85 -0.78 7.31 9.95
C PRO A 85 0.34 8.30 9.69
N SER A 86 1.03 8.68 10.78
CA SER A 86 2.29 9.39 10.69
C SER A 86 3.42 8.47 10.21
N VAL A 87 4.48 9.06 9.65
CA VAL A 87 5.69 8.32 9.24
C VAL A 87 6.28 7.53 10.42
N GLU A 88 6.24 8.09 11.62
CA GLU A 88 6.76 7.43 12.82
C GLU A 88 5.92 6.21 13.24
N GLU A 89 4.60 6.25 13.06
CA GLU A 89 3.73 5.09 13.29
C GLU A 89 4.00 3.98 12.28
N MET A 90 4.15 4.34 11.00
CA MET A 90 4.54 3.38 9.96
C MET A 90 5.92 2.79 10.25
N ARG A 91 6.90 3.60 10.68
CA ARG A 91 8.24 3.14 11.07
C ARG A 91 8.17 2.12 12.21
N LYS A 92 7.37 2.39 13.25
CA LYS A 92 7.19 1.45 14.36
C LYS A 92 6.60 0.11 13.91
N VAL A 93 5.59 0.12 13.05
CA VAL A 93 4.96 -1.13 12.57
C VAL A 93 5.87 -1.90 11.61
N VAL A 94 6.47 -1.21 10.64
CA VAL A 94 7.19 -1.82 9.51
C VAL A 94 8.65 -2.13 9.86
N CYS A 95 9.33 -1.25 10.58
CA CYS A 95 10.76 -1.36 10.92
C CYS A 95 10.97 -1.98 12.30
N ASP A 96 10.31 -1.45 13.34
CA ASP A 96 10.56 -1.90 14.72
C ASP A 96 9.86 -3.24 15.00
N GLN A 97 8.56 -3.35 14.69
CA GLN A 97 7.76 -4.57 14.91
C GLN A 97 7.86 -5.57 13.74
N LYS A 98 8.41 -5.16 12.60
CA LYS A 98 8.58 -5.97 11.38
C LYS A 98 7.29 -6.64 10.90
N LEU A 99 6.14 -5.99 11.12
CA LEU A 99 4.84 -6.49 10.69
C LEU A 99 4.63 -6.25 9.19
N ARG A 100 3.82 -7.11 8.57
CA ARG A 100 3.43 -7.04 7.15
C ARG A 100 1.93 -7.32 7.03
N PRO A 101 1.28 -6.88 5.92
CA PRO A 101 -0.12 -7.18 5.70
C PRO A 101 -0.36 -8.68 5.71
N ASN A 102 -1.41 -9.11 6.41
CA ASN A 102 -1.71 -10.52 6.59
C ASN A 102 -1.99 -11.20 5.23
N ILE A 103 -1.41 -12.37 5.01
CA ILE A 103 -1.59 -13.17 3.79
C ILE A 103 -2.56 -14.31 4.12
N PRO A 104 -3.79 -14.29 3.59
CA PRO A 104 -4.76 -15.35 3.79
C PRO A 104 -4.23 -16.71 3.31
N ASN A 105 -4.38 -17.76 4.14
CA ASN A 105 -3.91 -19.11 3.80
C ASN A 105 -4.47 -19.63 2.46
N ARG A 106 -5.68 -19.21 2.08
CA ARG A 106 -6.32 -19.59 0.81
C ARG A 106 -5.53 -19.16 -0.43
N TRP A 107 -4.68 -18.14 -0.33
CA TRP A 107 -3.83 -17.72 -1.46
C TRP A 107 -2.82 -18.80 -1.83
N GLN A 108 -2.43 -19.68 -0.89
CA GLN A 108 -1.55 -20.82 -1.19
C GLN A 108 -2.24 -21.90 -2.03
N SER A 109 -3.57 -21.94 -2.03
CA SER A 109 -4.37 -22.93 -2.76
C SER A 109 -4.68 -22.52 -4.20
N CYS A 110 -4.28 -21.32 -4.63
CA CYS A 110 -4.51 -20.83 -5.99
C CYS A 110 -3.20 -20.29 -6.59
N GLU A 111 -2.77 -20.88 -7.71
CA GLU A 111 -1.51 -20.58 -8.41
C GLU A 111 -1.21 -19.08 -8.58
N PRO A 112 -2.10 -18.25 -9.17
CA PRO A 112 -1.83 -16.82 -9.36
C PRO A 112 -1.73 -16.02 -8.05
N LEU A 113 -2.40 -16.44 -6.97
CA LEU A 113 -2.30 -15.78 -5.66
C LEU A 113 -1.13 -16.29 -4.83
N GLY A 114 -0.70 -17.53 -5.05
CA GLY A 114 0.46 -18.14 -4.39
C GLY A 114 1.76 -17.36 -4.64
N PHE A 115 1.90 -16.77 -5.83
CA PHE A 115 3.02 -15.89 -6.16
C PHE A 115 3.03 -14.62 -5.29
N THR A 116 1.88 -13.97 -5.09
CA THR A 116 1.77 -12.77 -4.24
C THR A 116 2.04 -13.08 -2.76
N ALA A 117 1.70 -14.30 -2.32
CA ALA A 117 2.01 -14.80 -0.98
C ALA A 117 3.52 -15.06 -0.76
N GLN A 118 4.30 -15.17 -1.83
CA GLN A 118 5.75 -15.42 -1.81
C GLN A 118 6.58 -14.21 -2.24
N ALA A 119 5.94 -13.09 -2.60
CA ALA A 119 6.63 -11.88 -2.99
C ALA A 119 7.50 -11.34 -1.82
N PRO A 120 8.70 -10.83 -2.10
CA PRO A 120 9.64 -10.39 -1.07
C PRO A 120 9.09 -9.27 -0.17
N GLY A 121 8.12 -8.48 -0.64
CA GLY A 121 7.42 -7.46 0.16
C GLY A 121 6.42 -8.02 1.19
N THR A 122 5.89 -9.22 0.97
CA THR A 122 4.86 -9.84 1.83
C THR A 122 5.43 -10.90 2.77
N ARG A 123 6.53 -11.58 2.38
CA ARG A 123 7.34 -12.46 3.24
C ARG A 123 8.71 -11.86 3.55
N ALA A 124 8.73 -10.72 4.23
CA ALA A 124 9.98 -10.09 4.70
C ALA A 124 10.61 -10.81 5.94
N SER A 125 10.47 -12.13 6.02
CA SER A 125 11.24 -12.96 6.98
C SER A 125 12.37 -13.73 6.29
N ARG A 126 12.50 -13.67 4.96
CA ARG A 126 13.48 -14.49 4.23
C ARG A 126 14.24 -13.79 3.09
N PHE A 127 13.95 -12.52 2.82
CA PHE A 127 14.71 -11.72 1.84
C PHE A 127 14.90 -10.29 2.35
N TYR A 128 15.49 -10.19 3.54
CA TYR A 128 16.34 -9.10 4.02
C TYR A 128 17.35 -9.73 4.98
#